data_AF-A0A9W8PMV3-F1
#
_entry.id   AF-A0A9W8PMV3-F1
#
_cell.length_a   1.000
_cell.length_b   1.000
_cell.length_c   1.000
_cell.angle_alpha   90.00
_cell.angle_beta   90.00
_cell.angle_gamma   90.00
#
_symmetry.space_group_name_H-M   'P 1'
#
loop_
_entity.id
_entity.type
_entity.pdbx_description
1 polymer ?
#
loop_
_entity_poly.entity_id
_entity_poly.type
_entity_poly.pdbx_seq_one_letter_code
_entity_poly.pdbx_strand_id
1 'polypeptide(L)'
;MPKKLSKNPLPPSSSTLSSTSSASVASSLLPSSIADPSLPLPKLIVFDLDYTLWPFWVDTHVTPPLKPNASHTSATDRYGEDYGFFSDVPAILYALPRAGIKMGVASRTCAPSLARDLLKMLHISAPEGSVKEKPKKALDMFEGLLEIYPGCKIKHFESLQKRTGIKYEDMLFFDDEARNRDTESLGVTMCLVRDGVTWEELERGITQWRNKRGYIKRPDAIELE
;
A
#
# COMPACT_ATOMS: atom_id res chain seq x y z
N MET A 1 -16.85 -71.31 15.54
CA MET A 1 -17.31 -70.14 14.76
C MET A 1 -17.59 -68.98 15.73
N PRO A 2 -17.34 -67.70 15.33
CA PRO A 2 -16.57 -66.79 16.18
C PRO A 2 -17.22 -65.41 16.48
N LYS A 3 -16.53 -64.60 17.31
CA LYS A 3 -16.60 -63.12 17.51
C LYS A 3 -17.72 -62.64 18.48
N LYS A 4 -17.48 -61.70 19.41
CA LYS A 4 -16.72 -60.44 19.31
C LYS A 4 -16.09 -60.04 20.65
N LEU A 5 -14.81 -59.65 20.61
CA LEU A 5 -14.14 -58.80 21.59
C LEU A 5 -14.56 -57.35 21.36
N SER A 6 -14.98 -56.67 22.44
CA SER A 6 -15.25 -55.23 22.47
C SER A 6 -13.93 -54.44 22.45
N LYS A 7 -13.80 -53.48 21.53
CA LYS A 7 -12.67 -52.54 21.44
C LYS A 7 -13.00 -51.29 22.26
N ASN A 8 -12.18 -50.98 23.25
CA ASN A 8 -12.14 -49.64 23.86
C ASN A 8 -11.60 -48.62 22.84
N PRO A 9 -12.19 -47.42 22.71
CA PRO A 9 -11.57 -46.32 22.00
C PRO A 9 -10.54 -45.59 22.88
N LEU A 10 -9.37 -45.33 22.32
CA LEU A 10 -8.34 -44.42 22.84
C LEU A 10 -8.84 -42.96 22.81
N PRO A 11 -8.37 -42.10 23.73
CA PRO A 11 -8.72 -40.68 23.73
C PRO A 11 -8.05 -39.95 22.54
N PRO A 12 -8.71 -38.94 21.94
CA PRO A 12 -8.09 -38.15 20.88
C PRO A 12 -7.02 -37.23 21.44
N SER A 13 -5.82 -37.33 20.87
CA SER A 13 -4.70 -36.42 21.05
C SER A 13 -5.13 -35.00 20.68
N SER A 14 -5.12 -34.08 21.65
CA SER A 14 -5.28 -32.65 21.38
C SER A 14 -4.05 -32.14 20.64
N SER A 15 -4.20 -31.91 19.34
CA SER A 15 -3.25 -31.12 18.55
C SER A 15 -3.52 -29.64 18.83
N THR A 16 -2.63 -29.04 19.63
CA THR A 16 -2.60 -27.60 19.86
C THR A 16 -2.26 -26.91 18.54
N LEU A 17 -3.28 -26.39 17.85
CA LEU A 17 -3.10 -25.46 16.73
C LEU A 17 -2.52 -24.17 17.30
N SER A 18 -1.22 -23.97 17.11
CA SER A 18 -0.56 -22.71 17.40
C SER A 18 -1.15 -21.64 16.48
N SER A 19 -1.99 -20.79 17.06
CA SER A 19 -2.52 -19.60 16.39
C SER A 19 -1.40 -18.60 16.24
N THR A 20 -0.71 -18.65 15.10
CA THR A 20 0.25 -17.60 14.71
C THR A 20 -0.57 -16.32 14.54
N SER A 21 -0.40 -15.38 15.47
CA SER A 21 -1.15 -14.13 15.46
C SER A 21 -0.81 -13.32 14.22
N SER A 22 -1.81 -12.66 13.60
CA SER A 22 -1.64 -11.85 12.39
C SER A 22 -0.54 -10.77 12.52
N ALA A 23 -0.24 -10.33 13.75
CA ALA A 23 0.85 -9.40 14.04
C ALA A 23 2.25 -9.97 13.72
N SER A 24 2.47 -11.27 13.91
CA SER A 24 3.77 -11.92 13.64
C SER A 24 4.09 -12.00 12.14
N VAL A 25 3.06 -12.12 11.29
CA VAL A 25 3.20 -12.15 9.82
C VAL A 25 3.40 -10.74 9.25
N ALA A 26 2.80 -9.71 9.86
CA ALA A 26 3.02 -8.32 9.46
C ALA A 26 4.49 -7.88 9.70
N SER A 27 5.08 -8.34 10.80
CA SER A 27 6.45 -7.97 11.19
C SER A 27 7.55 -8.53 10.28
N SER A 28 7.27 -9.56 9.47
CA SER A 28 8.24 -10.12 8.51
C SER A 28 8.15 -9.51 7.11
N LEU A 29 7.06 -8.81 6.80
CA LEU A 29 6.81 -8.21 5.49
C LEU A 29 7.18 -6.72 5.43
N LEU A 30 7.25 -6.07 6.58
CA LEU A 30 7.69 -4.68 6.70
C LEU A 30 9.18 -4.62 7.11
N PRO A 31 9.93 -3.64 6.60
CA PRO A 31 11.23 -3.27 7.16
C PRO A 31 11.15 -3.10 8.68
N SER A 32 12.18 -3.53 9.41
CA SER A 32 12.20 -3.51 10.88
C SER A 32 12.00 -2.10 11.47
N SER A 33 12.45 -1.07 10.75
CA SER A 33 12.26 0.35 11.05
C SER A 33 10.79 0.78 11.09
N ILE A 34 9.95 0.12 10.29
CA ILE A 34 8.51 0.36 10.22
C ILE A 34 7.78 -0.56 11.21
N ALA A 35 8.22 -1.81 11.33
CA ALA A 35 7.57 -2.86 12.11
C ALA A 35 7.68 -2.72 13.65
N ASP A 36 8.37 -1.70 14.17
CA ASP A 36 8.49 -1.45 15.60
C ASP A 36 7.10 -1.27 16.25
N PRO A 37 6.63 -2.21 17.10
CA PRO A 37 5.31 -2.15 17.70
C PRO A 37 5.17 -1.06 18.76
N SER A 38 6.28 -0.46 19.22
CA SER A 38 6.27 0.63 20.19
C SER A 38 6.01 2.00 19.53
N LEU A 39 6.17 2.10 18.22
CA LEU A 39 5.98 3.33 17.46
C LEU A 39 4.70 3.28 16.63
N PRO A 40 3.83 4.31 16.72
CA PRO A 40 2.60 4.33 15.95
C PRO A 40 2.86 4.43 14.44
N LEU A 41 1.87 3.97 13.67
CA LEU A 41 1.83 4.01 12.22
C LEU A 41 0.68 4.92 11.74
N PRO A 42 0.78 5.54 10.56
CA PRO A 42 -0.36 6.20 9.93
C PRO A 42 -1.52 5.23 9.75
N LYS A 43 -2.76 5.70 9.94
CA LYS A 43 -3.96 4.87 9.74
C LYS A 43 -4.36 4.75 8.27
N LEU A 44 -3.97 5.74 7.47
CA LEU A 44 -4.20 5.79 6.03
C LEU A 44 -2.94 6.28 5.32
N ILE A 45 -2.47 5.50 4.34
CA ILE A 45 -1.45 5.94 3.39
C ILE A 45 -2.12 6.19 2.05
N VAL A 46 -1.99 7.39 1.52
CA VAL A 46 -2.53 7.79 0.22
C VAL A 46 -1.39 7.89 -0.78
N PHE A 47 -1.62 7.41 -1.99
CA PHE A 47 -0.66 7.49 -3.09
C PHE A 47 -1.25 8.32 -4.23
N ASP A 48 -0.44 9.16 -4.87
CA ASP A 48 -0.68 9.50 -6.27
C ASP A 48 -0.48 8.26 -7.17
N LEU A 49 -0.74 8.40 -8.47
CA LEU A 49 -0.55 7.33 -9.45
C LEU A 49 0.69 7.57 -10.31
N ASP A 50 0.68 8.65 -11.08
CA ASP A 50 1.67 8.89 -12.12
C ASP A 50 2.99 9.31 -11.46
N TYR A 51 4.11 8.72 -11.88
CA TYR A 51 5.44 8.88 -11.25
C TYR A 51 5.52 8.57 -9.74
N THR A 52 4.46 7.98 -9.17
CA THR A 52 4.41 7.55 -7.77
C THR A 52 4.28 6.03 -7.67
N LEU A 53 3.24 5.44 -8.27
CA LEU A 53 3.10 3.98 -8.33
C LEU A 53 3.71 3.39 -9.61
N TRP A 54 3.76 4.15 -10.69
CA TRP A 54 4.33 3.73 -11.98
C TRP A 54 5.11 4.87 -12.67
N PRO A 55 6.07 4.59 -13.56
CA PRO A 55 7.01 5.59 -14.10
C PRO A 55 6.49 6.36 -15.33
N PHE A 56 5.22 6.71 -15.37
CA PHE A 56 4.62 7.41 -16.53
C PHE A 56 3.35 8.17 -16.15
N TRP A 57 3.00 9.19 -16.94
CA TRP A 57 1.64 9.73 -17.00
C TRP A 57 0.71 8.84 -17.83
N VAL A 58 -0.34 8.31 -17.20
CA VAL A 58 -1.32 7.41 -17.84
C VAL A 58 -2.15 8.09 -18.94
N ASP A 59 -2.36 9.40 -18.85
CA ASP A 59 -3.13 10.17 -19.85
C ASP A 59 -2.32 10.67 -21.05
N THR A 60 -0.99 10.51 -20.99
CA THR A 60 -0.06 11.05 -21.99
C THR A 60 0.69 9.93 -22.70
N HIS A 61 1.26 8.99 -21.94
CA HIS A 61 2.15 7.97 -22.51
C HIS A 61 1.40 6.73 -22.98
N VAL A 62 0.24 6.41 -22.41
CA VAL A 62 -0.46 5.15 -22.68
C VAL A 62 -1.46 5.31 -23.80
N THR A 63 -1.40 4.45 -24.83
CA THR A 63 -2.40 4.47 -25.90
C THR A 63 -3.31 3.24 -25.91
N PRO A 64 -4.56 3.33 -25.43
CA PRO A 64 -5.47 2.19 -25.36
C PRO A 64 -5.76 1.56 -26.75
N PRO A 65 -6.23 0.30 -26.80
CA PRO A 65 -6.58 -0.55 -25.66
C PRO A 65 -5.36 -1.15 -24.95
N LEU A 66 -5.48 -1.33 -23.64
CA LEU A 66 -4.50 -2.07 -22.82
C LEU A 66 -4.83 -3.56 -22.80
N LYS A 67 -3.79 -4.40 -22.77
CA LYS A 67 -3.90 -5.85 -22.59
C LYS A 67 -2.91 -6.32 -21.51
N PRO A 68 -3.38 -6.96 -20.42
CA PRO A 68 -2.47 -7.50 -19.41
C PRO A 68 -1.59 -8.60 -19.99
N ASN A 69 -0.35 -8.69 -19.52
CA ASN A 69 0.49 -9.85 -19.77
C ASN A 69 -0.03 -11.08 -18.98
N ALA A 70 0.50 -12.26 -19.28
CA ALA A 70 0.03 -13.52 -18.66
C ALA A 70 0.21 -13.56 -17.13
N SER A 71 1.24 -12.90 -16.61
CA SER A 71 1.54 -12.81 -15.17
C SER A 71 0.79 -11.68 -14.46
N HIS A 72 0.04 -10.85 -15.17
CA HIS A 72 -0.61 -9.64 -14.66
C HIS A 72 0.35 -8.66 -13.93
N THR A 73 1.62 -8.66 -14.33
CA THR A 73 2.64 -7.74 -13.78
C THR A 73 2.76 -6.45 -14.58
N SER A 74 2.28 -6.46 -15.82
CA SER A 74 2.26 -5.31 -16.72
C SER A 74 1.09 -5.41 -17.70
N ALA A 75 0.80 -4.32 -18.40
CA ALA A 75 -0.14 -4.28 -19.52
C ALA A 75 0.50 -3.60 -20.72
N THR A 76 0.31 -4.17 -21.90
CA THR A 76 0.78 -3.60 -23.16
C THR A 76 -0.30 -2.76 -23.82
N ASP A 77 0.09 -1.64 -24.43
CA ASP A 77 -0.81 -0.78 -25.17
C ASP A 77 -0.95 -1.19 -26.64
N ARG A 78 -1.61 -0.37 -27.47
CA ARG A 78 -1.80 -0.68 -28.89
C ARG A 78 -0.52 -0.69 -29.72
N TYR A 79 0.54 -0.04 -29.24
CA TYR A 79 1.84 0.06 -29.90
C TYR A 79 2.83 -0.99 -29.38
N GLY A 80 2.49 -1.69 -28.29
CA GLY A 80 3.30 -2.74 -27.70
C GLY A 80 4.22 -2.24 -26.58
N GLU A 81 4.05 -0.99 -26.14
CA GLU A 81 4.76 -0.46 -24.98
C GLU A 81 4.20 -1.08 -23.69
N ASP A 82 5.08 -1.40 -22.74
CA ASP A 82 4.75 -2.14 -21.53
C ASP A 82 4.62 -1.22 -20.31
N TYR A 83 3.52 -1.34 -19.58
CA TYR A 83 3.18 -0.45 -18.47
C TYR A 83 2.95 -1.27 -17.19
N GLY A 84 3.77 -1.03 -16.17
CA GLY A 84 3.71 -1.69 -14.87
C GLY A 84 4.12 -0.75 -13.73
N PHE A 85 4.05 -1.25 -12.50
CA PHE A 85 4.46 -0.50 -11.31
C PHE A 85 5.99 -0.36 -11.20
N PHE A 86 6.44 0.57 -10.36
CA PHE A 86 7.79 0.53 -9.80
C PHE A 86 8.04 -0.79 -9.04
N SER A 87 9.30 -1.21 -8.94
CA SER A 87 9.68 -2.56 -8.47
C SER A 87 9.18 -2.90 -7.07
N ASP A 88 9.22 -1.94 -6.15
CA ASP A 88 8.87 -2.18 -4.73
C ASP A 88 7.36 -2.07 -4.48
N VAL A 89 6.64 -1.36 -5.34
CA VAL A 89 5.21 -1.03 -5.16
C VAL A 89 4.36 -2.28 -4.95
N PRO A 90 4.50 -3.38 -5.72
CA PRO A 90 3.71 -4.58 -5.46
C PRO A 90 3.88 -5.13 -4.04
N ALA A 91 5.11 -5.16 -3.53
CA ALA A 91 5.41 -5.68 -2.19
C ALA A 91 4.91 -4.72 -1.10
N ILE A 92 5.02 -3.41 -1.31
CA ILE A 92 4.47 -2.37 -0.41
C ILE A 92 2.94 -2.49 -0.32
N LEU A 93 2.25 -2.54 -1.46
CA LEU A 93 0.80 -2.69 -1.50
C LEU A 93 0.34 -4.01 -0.87
N TYR A 94 1.17 -5.06 -0.94
CA TYR A 94 0.91 -6.32 -0.25
C TYR A 94 1.07 -6.22 1.27
N ALA A 95 2.11 -5.54 1.76
CA ALA A 95 2.48 -5.50 3.18
C ALA A 95 1.58 -4.57 4.02
N LEU A 96 1.24 -3.38 3.49
CA LEU A 96 0.55 -2.34 4.27
C LEU A 96 -0.80 -2.78 4.88
N PRO A 97 -1.73 -3.45 4.15
CA PRO A 97 -2.98 -3.91 4.75
C PRO A 97 -2.78 -4.95 5.85
N ARG A 98 -1.73 -5.77 5.75
CA ARG A 98 -1.40 -6.79 6.77
C ARG A 98 -0.85 -6.16 8.04
N ALA A 99 -0.26 -4.98 7.92
CA ALA A 99 0.12 -4.13 9.04
C ALA A 99 -1.06 -3.32 9.63
N GLY A 100 -2.28 -3.52 9.13
CA GLY A 100 -3.47 -2.79 9.58
C GLY A 100 -3.56 -1.36 9.04
N ILE A 101 -2.78 -1.01 8.01
CA ILE A 101 -2.78 0.31 7.39
C ILE A 101 -3.73 0.30 6.20
N LYS A 102 -4.70 1.22 6.17
CA LYS A 102 -5.54 1.42 4.98
C LYS A 102 -4.78 2.17 3.90
N MET A 103 -5.14 1.91 2.65
CA MET A 103 -4.53 2.59 1.50
C MET A 103 -5.58 3.30 0.66
N GLY A 104 -5.21 4.45 0.10
CA GLY A 104 -6.04 5.17 -0.85
C GLY A 104 -5.24 5.73 -2.02
N VAL A 105 -5.96 6.17 -3.04
CA VAL A 105 -5.42 6.88 -4.20
C VAL A 105 -6.03 8.26 -4.27
N ALA A 106 -5.19 9.26 -4.54
CA ALA A 106 -5.60 10.59 -4.94
C ALA A 106 -4.82 10.95 -6.20
N SER A 107 -5.45 10.97 -7.37
CA SER A 107 -4.79 11.27 -8.66
C SER A 107 -5.57 12.25 -9.51
N ARG A 108 -4.83 13.14 -10.17
CA ARG A 108 -5.36 14.25 -10.97
C ARG A 108 -5.46 13.95 -12.46
N THR A 109 -5.16 12.72 -12.87
CA THR A 109 -5.15 12.33 -14.28
C THR A 109 -6.43 12.70 -15.02
N CYS A 110 -6.29 13.13 -16.28
CA CYS A 110 -7.43 13.35 -17.17
C CYS A 110 -7.97 12.04 -17.79
N ALA A 111 -7.34 10.89 -17.53
CA ALA A 111 -7.76 9.58 -17.99
C ALA A 111 -8.21 8.65 -16.84
N PRO A 112 -9.25 9.04 -16.05
CA PRO A 112 -9.64 8.31 -14.84
C PRO A 112 -10.16 6.89 -15.09
N SER A 113 -10.72 6.61 -16.27
CA SER A 113 -11.13 5.25 -16.67
C SER A 113 -9.92 4.37 -16.97
N LEU A 114 -8.97 4.88 -17.75
CA LEU A 114 -7.76 4.16 -18.14
C LEU A 114 -6.89 3.81 -16.92
N ALA A 115 -6.71 4.75 -15.99
CA ALA A 115 -6.02 4.52 -14.73
C ALA A 115 -6.67 3.38 -13.92
N ARG A 116 -8.01 3.38 -13.81
CA ARG A 116 -8.74 2.30 -13.12
C ARG A 116 -8.61 0.97 -13.84
N ASP A 117 -8.62 0.96 -15.17
CA ASP A 117 -8.48 -0.26 -15.95
C ASP A 117 -7.07 -0.86 -15.79
N LEU A 118 -6.04 -0.03 -15.80
CA LEU A 118 -4.68 -0.48 -15.51
C LEU A 118 -4.56 -1.08 -14.09
N LEU A 119 -5.12 -0.42 -13.06
CA LEU A 119 -5.17 -0.98 -11.70
C LEU A 119 -5.96 -2.30 -11.59
N LYS A 120 -6.94 -2.56 -12.46
CA LYS A 120 -7.65 -3.86 -12.53
C LYS A 120 -6.82 -4.93 -13.22
N MET A 121 -6.00 -4.54 -14.19
CA MET A 121 -5.16 -5.44 -14.99
C MET A 121 -3.95 -5.91 -14.20
N LEU A 122 -3.34 -5.02 -13.40
CA LEU A 122 -2.19 -5.33 -12.57
C LEU A 122 -2.60 -6.08 -11.30
N HIS A 123 -1.91 -7.18 -11.01
CA HIS A 123 -2.17 -8.02 -9.84
C HIS A 123 -1.03 -7.95 -8.83
N ILE A 124 -1.41 -8.00 -7.55
CA ILE A 124 -0.54 -8.06 -6.39
C ILE A 124 -0.52 -9.50 -5.88
N SER A 125 0.67 -10.09 -5.89
CA SER A 125 0.93 -11.46 -5.45
C SER A 125 1.68 -11.47 -4.13
N ALA A 126 1.57 -12.56 -3.38
CA ALA A 126 2.40 -12.77 -2.20
C ALA A 126 3.89 -12.86 -2.59
N PRO A 127 4.81 -12.26 -1.82
CA PRO A 127 6.24 -12.42 -2.02
C PRO A 127 6.66 -13.90 -1.95
N GLU A 128 7.76 -14.23 -2.62
CA GLU A 128 8.32 -15.58 -2.56
C GLU A 128 8.62 -15.97 -1.10
N GLY A 129 8.29 -17.22 -0.74
CA GLY A 129 8.43 -17.71 0.63
C GLY A 129 7.26 -17.41 1.57
N SER A 130 6.26 -16.63 1.14
CA SER A 130 5.00 -16.46 1.88
C SER A 130 4.01 -17.61 1.61
N VAL A 131 2.96 -17.71 2.43
CA VAL A 131 1.83 -18.62 2.18
C VAL A 131 1.26 -18.32 0.79
N LYS A 132 1.04 -19.37 -0.02
CA LYS A 132 0.46 -19.21 -1.36
C LYS A 132 -0.95 -18.61 -1.26
N GLU A 133 -1.05 -17.33 -1.59
CA GLU A 133 -2.31 -16.62 -1.72
C GLU A 133 -2.65 -16.41 -3.20
N LYS A 134 -3.96 -16.32 -3.49
CA LYS A 134 -4.42 -15.96 -4.82
C LYS A 134 -4.04 -14.50 -5.10
N PRO A 135 -3.44 -14.19 -6.26
CA PRO A 135 -3.20 -12.80 -6.66
C PRO A 135 -4.48 -11.99 -6.62
N LYS A 136 -4.39 -10.75 -6.12
CA LYS A 136 -5.49 -9.80 -6.05
C LYS A 136 -5.25 -8.66 -7.02
N LYS A 137 -6.31 -8.04 -7.55
CA LYS A 137 -6.14 -6.85 -8.39
C LYS A 137 -5.58 -5.72 -7.53
N ALA A 138 -4.67 -4.91 -8.07
CA ALA A 138 -4.13 -3.76 -7.37
C ALA A 138 -5.26 -2.79 -6.95
N LEU A 139 -6.28 -2.63 -7.81
CA LEU A 139 -7.47 -1.84 -7.49
C LEU A 139 -8.16 -2.27 -6.18
N ASP A 140 -8.21 -3.57 -5.90
CA ASP A 140 -8.90 -4.11 -4.72
C ASP A 140 -8.13 -3.83 -3.43
N MET A 141 -6.82 -3.56 -3.52
CA MET A 141 -5.97 -3.24 -2.37
C MET A 141 -6.31 -1.89 -1.73
N PHE A 142 -6.97 -1.00 -2.46
CA PHE A 142 -7.37 0.33 -2.00
C PHE A 142 -8.78 0.35 -1.39
N GLU A 143 -9.49 -0.79 -1.31
CA GLU A 143 -10.83 -0.89 -0.70
C GLU A 143 -11.83 0.16 -1.21
N GLY A 144 -11.70 0.55 -2.49
CA GLY A 144 -12.53 1.57 -3.13
C GLY A 144 -12.19 3.02 -2.76
N LEU A 145 -11.16 3.30 -1.94
CA LEU A 145 -10.65 4.64 -1.62
C LEU A 145 -9.87 5.25 -2.80
N LEU A 146 -10.56 5.43 -3.92
CA LEU A 146 -10.00 5.86 -5.20
C LEU A 146 -10.59 7.21 -5.63
N GLU A 147 -9.90 8.30 -5.28
CA GLU A 147 -10.18 9.63 -5.80
C GLU A 147 -9.30 9.84 -7.04
N ILE A 148 -9.85 9.55 -8.23
CA ILE A 148 -9.14 9.66 -9.50
C ILE A 148 -9.99 10.52 -10.44
N TYR A 149 -9.65 11.81 -10.53
CA TYR A 149 -10.28 12.81 -11.39
C TYR A 149 -9.46 14.12 -11.42
N PRO A 150 -9.58 14.94 -12.48
CA PRO A 150 -8.95 16.26 -12.49
C PRO A 150 -9.45 17.16 -11.36
N GLY A 151 -8.54 17.86 -10.68
CA GLY A 151 -8.89 18.79 -9.60
C GLY A 151 -7.71 19.10 -8.68
N CYS A 152 -7.96 19.84 -7.59
CA CYS A 152 -6.98 20.02 -6.53
C CYS A 152 -6.97 18.82 -5.57
N LYS A 153 -5.80 18.46 -5.02
CA LYS A 153 -5.67 17.34 -4.08
C LYS A 153 -6.42 17.58 -2.77
N ILE A 154 -6.65 18.84 -2.39
CA ILE A 154 -7.52 19.20 -1.24
C ILE A 154 -8.88 18.49 -1.32
N LYS A 155 -9.59 18.57 -2.45
CA LYS A 155 -10.90 17.93 -2.62
C LYS A 155 -10.84 16.41 -2.54
N HIS A 156 -9.75 15.82 -3.03
CA HIS A 156 -9.52 14.38 -2.95
C HIS A 156 -9.40 13.96 -1.48
N PHE A 157 -8.60 14.69 -0.70
CA PHE A 157 -8.42 14.42 0.72
C PHE A 157 -9.69 14.67 1.55
N GLU A 158 -10.48 15.70 1.23
CA GLU A 158 -11.79 15.93 1.85
C GLU A 158 -12.74 14.74 1.62
N SER A 159 -12.79 14.20 0.41
CA SER A 159 -13.58 13.01 0.08
C SER A 159 -13.09 11.77 0.83
N LEU A 160 -11.78 11.52 0.84
CA LEU A 160 -11.16 10.42 1.58
C LEU A 160 -11.44 10.52 3.09
N GLN A 161 -11.28 11.70 3.68
CA GLN A 161 -11.56 11.95 5.09
C GLN A 161 -13.03 11.71 5.40
N LYS A 162 -13.95 12.22 4.58
CA LYS A 162 -15.39 12.04 4.77
C LYS A 162 -15.79 10.56 4.72
N ARG A 163 -15.19 9.79 3.81
CA ARG A 163 -15.49 8.36 3.63
C ARG A 163 -14.88 7.49 4.72
N THR A 164 -13.70 7.84 5.21
CA THR A 164 -12.96 7.00 6.17
C THR A 164 -13.16 7.41 7.62
N GLY A 165 -13.49 8.68 7.88
CA GLY A 165 -13.50 9.28 9.22
C GLY A 165 -12.10 9.43 9.84
N ILE A 166 -11.04 9.10 9.11
CA ILE A 166 -9.66 9.21 9.59
C ILE A 166 -9.26 10.68 9.58
N LYS A 167 -8.71 11.18 10.69
CA LYS A 167 -8.23 12.57 10.75
C LYS A 167 -7.08 12.77 9.78
N TYR A 168 -6.92 13.98 9.23
CA TYR A 168 -5.79 14.32 8.36
C TYR A 168 -4.43 14.08 9.04
N GLU A 169 -4.35 14.32 10.36
CA GLU A 169 -3.17 14.01 11.17
C GLU A 169 -2.89 12.50 11.27
N ASP A 170 -3.79 11.61 10.88
CA ASP A 170 -3.51 10.17 10.83
C ASP A 170 -3.17 9.69 9.40
N MET A 171 -3.00 10.63 8.45
CA MET A 171 -2.71 10.35 7.05
C MET A 171 -1.27 10.69 6.65
N LEU A 172 -0.70 9.82 5.80
CA LEU A 172 0.56 10.03 5.09
C LEU A 172 0.29 9.98 3.59
N PHE A 173 0.90 10.87 2.82
CA PHE A 173 0.65 11.02 1.39
C PHE A 173 1.96 10.99 0.61
N PHE A 174 2.03 10.17 -0.44
CA PHE A 174 3.15 10.11 -1.38
C PHE A 174 2.72 10.65 -2.75
N ASP A 175 3.50 11.59 -3.29
CA ASP A 175 3.24 12.27 -4.56
C ASP A 175 4.54 12.85 -5.11
N ASP A 176 4.70 12.89 -6.43
CA ASP A 176 5.91 13.38 -7.11
C ASP A 176 5.88 14.90 -7.40
N GLU A 177 4.71 15.53 -7.32
CA GLU A 177 4.53 16.94 -7.63
C GLU A 177 4.56 17.81 -6.37
N ALA A 178 5.59 18.64 -6.24
CA ALA A 178 5.75 19.56 -5.10
C ALA A 178 4.55 20.48 -4.85
N ARG A 179 3.76 20.81 -5.89
CA ARG A 179 2.55 21.64 -5.77
C ARG A 179 1.45 21.01 -4.91
N ASN A 180 1.40 19.67 -4.85
CA ASN A 180 0.39 18.93 -4.09
C ASN A 180 0.70 18.90 -2.57
N ARG A 181 1.77 19.59 -2.15
CA ARG A 181 2.07 19.90 -0.75
C ARG A 181 1.02 20.82 -0.12
N ASP A 182 0.17 21.47 -0.91
CA ASP A 182 -0.99 22.23 -0.40
C ASP A 182 -1.86 21.40 0.57
N THR A 183 -1.93 20.08 0.38
CA THR A 183 -2.57 19.11 1.29
C THR A 183 -2.07 19.15 2.73
N GLU A 184 -0.85 19.61 2.99
CA GLU A 184 -0.32 19.76 4.35
C GLU A 184 -1.09 20.81 5.16
N SER A 185 -1.78 21.76 4.49
CA SER A 185 -2.68 22.72 5.16
C SER A 185 -3.87 22.06 5.87
N LEU A 186 -4.24 20.83 5.49
CA LEU A 186 -5.26 20.03 6.16
C LEU A 186 -4.72 19.29 7.39
N GLY A 187 -3.39 19.18 7.55
CA GLY A 187 -2.71 18.39 8.58
C GLY A 187 -2.16 17.03 8.10
N VAL A 188 -2.30 16.73 6.81
CA VAL A 188 -1.68 15.55 6.17
C VAL A 188 -0.16 15.71 6.20
N THR A 189 0.58 14.61 6.36
CA THR A 189 2.03 14.62 6.11
C THR A 189 2.29 14.23 4.65
N MET A 190 2.83 15.15 3.86
CA MET A 190 3.14 14.89 2.45
C MET A 190 4.63 14.58 2.27
N CYS A 191 4.89 13.47 1.59
CA CYS A 191 6.20 12.95 1.25
C CYS A 191 6.40 13.09 -0.26
N LEU A 192 7.26 14.03 -0.66
CA LEU A 192 7.62 14.23 -2.07
C LEU A 192 8.53 13.10 -2.54
N VAL A 193 8.10 12.29 -3.50
CA VAL A 193 8.94 11.26 -4.14
C VAL A 193 9.49 11.77 -5.48
N ARG A 194 10.61 11.23 -5.95
CA ARG A 194 11.20 11.64 -7.25
C ARG A 194 11.14 10.54 -8.29
N ASP A 195 11.46 9.32 -7.87
CA ASP A 195 11.60 8.16 -8.74
C ASP A 195 10.65 7.03 -8.30
N GLY A 196 9.41 7.42 -7.94
CA GLY A 196 8.42 6.50 -7.41
C GLY A 196 8.59 6.15 -5.93
N VAL A 197 7.64 5.39 -5.42
CA VAL A 197 7.68 4.88 -4.05
C VAL A 197 8.54 3.62 -3.97
N THR A 198 9.53 3.65 -3.09
CA THR A 198 10.37 2.53 -2.68
C THR A 198 10.17 2.21 -1.19
N TRP A 199 10.78 1.13 -0.71
CA TRP A 199 10.82 0.85 0.74
C TRP A 199 11.48 1.96 1.55
N GLU A 200 12.56 2.55 1.02
CA GLU A 200 13.26 3.67 1.65
C GLU A 200 12.36 4.91 1.73
N GLU A 201 11.61 5.17 0.66
CA GLU A 201 10.65 6.27 0.63
C GLU A 201 9.52 6.07 1.64
N LEU A 202 9.01 4.84 1.75
CA LEU A 202 8.00 4.50 2.75
C LEU A 202 8.53 4.73 4.17
N GLU A 203 9.74 4.23 4.49
CA GLU A 203 10.38 4.43 5.78
C GLU A 203 10.59 5.92 6.09
N ARG A 204 11.09 6.67 5.11
CA ARG A 204 11.29 8.11 5.22
C ARG A 204 9.98 8.84 5.48
N GLY A 205 8.92 8.51 4.76
CA GLY A 205 7.59 9.10 4.93
C GLY A 205 7.00 8.83 6.32
N ILE A 206 7.08 7.59 6.79
CA ILE A 206 6.62 7.20 8.14
C ILE A 206 7.44 7.90 9.22
N THR A 207 8.75 8.01 9.04
CA THR A 207 9.64 8.73 9.97
C THR A 207 9.29 10.22 10.03
N GLN A 208 9.04 10.87 8.90
CA GLN A 208 8.58 12.26 8.86
C GLN A 208 7.22 12.44 9.55
N TRP A 209 6.29 11.51 9.32
CA TRP A 209 4.99 11.50 9.99
C TRP A 209 5.15 11.35 11.51
N ARG A 210 6.02 10.45 11.97
CA ARG A 210 6.32 10.24 13.39
C ARG A 210 6.95 11.48 14.03
N ASN A 211 7.91 12.10 13.35
CA ASN A 211 8.60 13.32 13.80
C ASN A 211 7.63 14.50 13.96
N LYS A 212 6.74 14.72 12.99
CA LYS A 212 5.73 15.81 13.06
C LYS A 212 4.77 15.66 14.25
N ARG A 213 4.67 14.47 14.85
CA ARG A 213 3.81 14.16 16.00
C ARG A 213 4.58 13.97 17.31
N GLY A 214 5.89 14.10 17.29
CA GLY A 214 6.74 13.94 18.46
C GLY A 214 6.88 12.50 18.96
N TYR A 215 6.59 11.49 18.13
CA TYR A 215 6.77 10.08 18.51
C TYR A 215 8.23 9.63 18.54
N ILE A 216 9.08 10.31 17.77
CA ILE A 216 10.53 10.12 17.79
C ILE A 216 11.13 11.44 18.24
N LYS A 217 11.91 11.42 19.32
CA LYS A 217 12.72 12.58 19.73
C LYS A 217 13.90 12.67 18.78
N ARG A 218 14.14 13.85 18.18
CA ARG A 218 15.44 14.11 17.54
C ARG A 218 16.53 13.90 18.60
N PRO A 219 17.65 13.26 18.29
CA PRO A 219 18.84 13.46 19.10
C PRO A 219 19.06 14.97 19.15
N ASP A 220 19.16 15.53 20.37
CA ASP A 220 19.48 16.93 20.54
C ASP A 220 20.71 17.23 19.66
N ALA A 221 20.57 18.20 18.76
CA ALA A 221 21.68 18.63 17.95
C ALA A 221 22.79 19.02 18.93
N ILE A 222 23.90 18.31 18.89
CA ILE A 222 25.11 18.65 19.62
C ILE A 222 25.43 20.09 19.21
N GLU A 223 25.14 21.05 20.09
CA GLU A 223 25.64 22.41 19.98
C GLU A 223 27.17 22.30 20.03
N LEU A 224 27.79 22.43 18.87
CA LEU A 224 29.22 22.68 18.78
C LEU A 224 29.40 24.15 19.20
N GLU A 225 29.80 24.35 20.45
CA GLU A 225 30.46 25.58 20.91
C GLU A 225 31.75 25.86 20.12
#